data_AF-A0A436FZR0-F1
#
_entry.id   AF-A0A436FZR0-F1
#
_cell.length_a   1.000
_cell.length_b   1.000
_cell.length_c   1.000
_cell.angle_alpha   90.00
_cell.angle_beta   90.00
_cell.angle_gamma   90.00
#
_symmetry.space_group_name_H-M   'P 1'
#
loop_
_entity.id
_entity.type
_entity.pdbx_description
1 polymer ?
#
loop_
_entity_poly.entity_id
_entity_poly.type
_entity_poly.pdbx_seq_one_letter_code
_entity_poly.pdbx_strand_id
1 'polypeptide(L)'
;MDTPQIMLTRPSTIRPAINLFAIFAAMYFSELASFPLSVDEEVTAFRTDASVWIIQGRWGAYLIERFLIPHPVMPFLAPAVFGAGCVAAYLLVMDVINKQELSIAEYACFAIFCAFPTWFFIVEFYSNIAAIGVGLFATAL
;
A
#
# COMPACT_ATOMS: atom_id res chain seq x y z
N MET A 1 -11.55 -25.45 -19.63
CA MET A 1 -11.27 -24.04 -19.93
C MET A 1 -10.35 -23.57 -18.82
N ASP A 2 -9.06 -23.49 -19.09
CA ASP A 2 -8.10 -23.02 -18.10
C ASP A 2 -8.19 -21.50 -18.06
N THR A 3 -8.78 -20.96 -16.99
CA THR A 3 -8.81 -19.53 -16.75
C THR A 3 -7.36 -19.04 -16.67
N PRO A 4 -6.93 -18.05 -17.46
CA PRO A 4 -5.56 -17.54 -17.37
C PRO A 4 -5.32 -17.04 -15.94
N GLN A 5 -4.34 -17.65 -15.25
CA GLN A 5 -4.02 -17.29 -13.87
C GLN A 5 -3.35 -15.92 -13.86
N ILE A 6 -3.92 -14.98 -13.11
CA ILE A 6 -3.31 -13.67 -12.83
C ILE A 6 -2.05 -13.89 -12.00
N MET A 7 -0.94 -13.18 -12.27
CA MET A 7 0.32 -13.31 -11.52
C MET A 7 0.10 -13.36 -10.00
N LEU A 8 -0.79 -12.53 -9.44
CA LEU A 8 -1.09 -12.49 -8.00
C LEU A 8 -1.50 -13.84 -7.40
N THR A 9 -2.12 -14.71 -8.21
CA THR A 9 -2.67 -16.01 -7.79
C THR A 9 -1.72 -17.19 -8.06
N ARG A 10 -0.60 -16.94 -8.76
CA ARG A 10 0.36 -17.98 -9.12
C ARG A 10 1.31 -18.28 -7.95
N PRO A 11 1.55 -19.56 -7.61
CA PRO A 11 2.52 -19.93 -6.57
C PRO A 11 3.94 -19.43 -6.85
N SER A 12 4.32 -19.32 -8.13
CA SER A 12 5.64 -18.81 -8.55
C SER A 12 5.87 -17.34 -8.20
N THR A 13 4.81 -16.57 -7.94
CA THR A 13 4.87 -15.13 -7.66
C THR A 13 5.19 -14.82 -6.20
N ILE A 14 5.14 -15.80 -5.29
CA ILE A 14 5.40 -15.59 -3.86
C ILE A 14 6.82 -15.06 -3.64
N ARG A 15 7.83 -15.64 -4.30
CA ARG A 15 9.23 -15.18 -4.19
C ARG A 15 9.40 -13.75 -4.71
N PRO A 16 8.95 -13.41 -5.94
CA PRO A 16 8.91 -12.02 -6.40
C PRO A 16 8.22 -11.06 -5.44
N ALA A 17 7.03 -11.42 -4.92
CA ALA A 17 6.28 -10.58 -4.00
C ALA A 17 7.05 -10.31 -2.70
N ILE A 18 7.68 -11.34 -2.11
CA ILE A 18 8.54 -11.18 -0.92
C ILE A 18 9.72 -10.26 -1.22
N ASN A 19 10.39 -10.42 -2.36
CA ASN A 19 11.51 -9.59 -2.75
C ASN A 19 11.09 -8.12 -2.94
N LEU A 20 9.97 -7.87 -3.62
CA LEU A 20 9.42 -6.52 -3.80
C LEU A 20 9.05 -5.91 -2.44
N PHE A 21 8.39 -6.68 -1.55
CA PHE A 21 8.07 -6.20 -0.22
C PHE A 21 9.32 -5.91 0.61
N ALA A 22 10.40 -6.69 0.47
CA ALA A 22 11.67 -6.43 1.12
C ALA A 22 12.33 -5.14 0.61
N ILE A 23 12.24 -4.85 -0.70
CA ILE A 23 12.69 -3.57 -1.28
C ILE A 23 11.88 -2.42 -0.67
N PHE A 24 10.56 -2.53 -0.63
CA PHE A 24 9.69 -1.55 0.01
C PHE A 24 10.08 -1.35 1.48
N ALA A 25 10.25 -2.43 2.24
CA ALA A 25 10.59 -2.37 3.66
C ALA A 25 11.95 -1.72 3.92
N ALA A 26 12.94 -1.95 3.04
CA ALA A 26 14.23 -1.29 3.12
C ALA A 26 14.13 0.23 2.85
N MET A 27 13.33 0.63 1.87
CA MET A 27 13.14 2.04 1.51
C MET A 27 12.34 2.82 2.55
N TYR A 28 11.30 2.20 3.11
CA TYR A 28 10.42 2.78 4.12
C TYR A 28 10.75 2.28 5.53
N PHE A 29 12.00 1.89 5.77
CA PHE A 29 12.41 1.34 7.07
C PHE A 29 12.16 2.33 8.20
N SER A 30 12.39 3.63 7.97
CA SER A 30 12.11 4.67 8.97
C SER A 30 10.64 4.67 9.39
N GLU A 31 9.72 4.54 8.44
CA GLU A 31 8.26 4.51 8.67
C GLU A 31 7.80 3.20 9.30
N LEU A 32 8.44 2.08 8.96
CA LEU A 32 8.11 0.79 9.56
C LEU A 32 8.65 0.65 10.99
N ALA A 33 9.77 1.32 11.30
CA ALA A 33 10.46 1.24 12.58
C ALA A 33 10.13 2.42 13.54
N SER A 34 9.57 3.52 13.01
CA SER A 34 9.28 4.73 13.78
C SER A 34 7.81 5.09 13.61
N PHE A 35 7.18 5.60 14.67
CA PHE A 35 5.85 6.19 14.58
C PHE A 35 5.98 7.71 14.66
N PRO A 36 5.87 8.43 13.52
CA PRO A 36 5.86 9.89 13.55
C PRO A 36 4.55 10.36 14.17
N LEU A 37 4.60 10.76 15.45
CA LEU A 37 3.45 11.31 16.16
C LEU A 37 3.28 12.78 15.73
N SER A 38 2.20 13.05 15.01
CA SER A 38 1.76 14.42 14.69
C SER A 38 0.42 14.71 15.37
N VAL A 39 0.04 16.00 15.43
CA VAL A 39 -1.24 16.45 16.01
C VAL A 39 -2.43 15.79 15.29
N ASP A 40 -2.34 15.60 13.97
CA ASP A 40 -3.41 14.98 13.19
C ASP A 40 -3.55 13.48 13.53
N GLU A 41 -2.44 12.79 13.76
CA GLU A 41 -2.41 11.40 14.20
C GLU A 41 -2.96 11.25 15.62
N GLU A 42 -2.65 12.18 16.53
CA GLU A 42 -3.21 12.20 17.89
C GLU A 42 -4.73 12.37 17.85
N VAL A 43 -5.24 13.36 17.12
CA VAL A 43 -6.69 13.58 16.96
C VAL A 43 -7.34 12.35 16.33
N THR A 44 -6.69 11.75 15.33
CA THR A 44 -7.19 10.54 14.67
C THR A 44 -7.18 9.32 15.60
N ALA A 45 -6.20 9.18 16.49
CA ALA A 45 -6.13 8.08 17.44
C ALA A 45 -7.33 8.05 18.41
N PHE A 46 -7.83 9.22 18.79
CA PHE A 46 -9.02 9.36 19.66
C PHE A 46 -10.33 9.50 18.90
N ARG A 47 -10.30 9.52 17.56
CA ARG A 47 -11.50 9.66 16.74
C ARG A 47 -12.35 8.39 16.79
N THR A 48 -13.63 8.56 17.08
CA THR A 48 -14.63 7.47 17.11
C THR A 48 -15.57 7.49 15.91
N ASP A 49 -15.69 8.63 15.23
CA ASP A 49 -16.52 8.81 14.04
C ASP A 49 -15.69 9.04 12.79
N ALA A 50 -15.75 8.09 11.85
CA ALA A 50 -15.06 8.14 10.56
C ALA A 50 -15.76 9.07 9.55
N SER A 51 -16.94 9.63 9.86
CA SER A 51 -17.73 10.48 8.95
C SER A 51 -16.98 11.72 8.45
N VAL A 52 -15.94 12.15 9.16
CA VAL A 52 -15.03 13.22 8.73
C VAL A 52 -14.46 12.99 7.33
N TRP A 53 -14.21 11.73 6.95
CA TRP A 53 -13.74 11.40 5.60
C TRP A 53 -14.78 11.65 4.53
N ILE A 54 -16.06 11.42 4.81
CA ILE A 54 -17.15 11.70 3.88
C ILE A 54 -17.24 13.21 3.64
N ILE A 55 -17.13 14.01 4.70
CA ILE A 55 -17.16 15.48 4.61
C ILE A 55 -16.01 16.00 3.73
N GLN A 56 -14.86 15.33 3.77
CA GLN A 56 -13.69 15.63 2.93
C GLN A 56 -13.76 15.03 1.51
N GLY A 57 -14.84 14.34 1.15
CA GLY A 57 -15.00 13.67 -0.15
C GLY A 57 -14.18 12.39 -0.30
N ARG A 58 -13.60 11.85 0.78
CA ARG A 58 -12.75 10.64 0.79
C ARG A 58 -13.55 9.39 1.17
N TRP A 59 -14.51 9.03 0.34
CA TRP A 59 -15.42 7.90 0.60
C TRP A 59 -14.69 6.55 0.77
N GLY A 60 -13.60 6.32 0.03
CA GLY A 60 -12.79 5.11 0.20
C GLY A 60 -12.14 5.00 1.57
N ALA A 61 -11.57 6.10 2.07
CA ALA A 61 -10.99 6.15 3.42
C ALA A 61 -12.06 5.91 4.50
N TYR A 62 -13.28 6.45 4.32
CA TYR A 62 -14.41 6.16 5.20
C TYR A 62 -14.70 4.66 5.28
N LEU A 63 -14.83 3.97 4.15
CA LEU A 63 -15.13 2.54 4.12
C LEU A 63 -14.02 1.72 4.79
N ILE A 64 -12.76 2.06 4.52
CA ILE A 64 -11.61 1.34 5.07
C ILE A 64 -11.50 1.55 6.57
N GLU A 65 -11.60 2.79 7.04
CA GLU A 65 -11.58 3.07 8.49
C GLU A 65 -12.78 2.44 9.20
N ARG A 66 -13.98 2.52 8.62
CA ARG A 66 -15.19 2.01 9.27
C ARG A 66 -15.22 0.49 9.37
N PHE A 67 -14.73 -0.23 8.34
CA PHE A 67 -14.95 -1.67 8.22
C PHE A 67 -13.68 -2.53 8.30
N LEU A 68 -12.52 -1.98 7.95
CA LEU A 68 -11.28 -2.77 7.83
C LEU A 68 -10.25 -2.40 8.90
N ILE A 69 -10.01 -1.10 9.12
CA ILE A 69 -8.97 -0.60 10.02
C ILE A 69 -9.55 0.54 10.89
N PRO A 70 -10.30 0.21 11.97
CA PRO A 70 -10.91 1.20 12.86
C PRO A 70 -9.91 2.16 13.54
N HIS A 71 -8.64 1.75 13.65
CA HIS A 71 -7.55 2.57 14.15
C HIS A 71 -6.49 2.73 13.05
N PRO A 72 -6.64 3.71 12.15
CA PRO A 72 -5.80 3.81 10.94
C PRO A 72 -4.36 4.23 11.25
N VAL A 73 -4.11 4.79 12.44
CA VAL A 73 -2.77 5.23 12.89
C VAL A 73 -1.99 4.13 13.61
N MET A 74 -2.31 2.85 13.39
CA MET A 74 -1.54 1.76 13.97
C MET A 74 -0.11 1.74 13.42
N PRO A 75 0.91 1.84 14.29
CA PRO A 75 2.30 1.69 13.88
C PRO A 75 2.48 0.35 13.18
N PHE A 76 3.39 0.30 12.20
CA PHE A 76 3.68 -0.88 11.38
C PHE A 76 2.54 -1.36 10.46
N LEU A 77 1.31 -1.49 10.95
CA LEU A 77 0.19 -2.03 10.16
C LEU A 77 -0.15 -1.14 8.96
N ALA A 78 -0.33 0.17 9.18
CA ALA A 78 -0.72 1.06 8.09
C ALA A 78 0.35 1.16 6.98
N PRO A 79 1.66 1.32 7.30
CA PRO A 79 2.73 1.23 6.30
C PRO A 79 2.85 -0.15 5.64
N ALA A 80 2.63 -1.24 6.38
CA ALA A 80 2.67 -2.59 5.81
C ALA A 80 1.53 -2.83 4.81
N VAL A 81 0.32 -2.36 5.10
CA VAL A 81 -0.83 -2.42 4.18
C VAL A 81 -0.55 -1.57 2.94
N PHE A 82 0.02 -0.38 3.11
CA PHE A 82 0.46 0.45 1.98
C PHE A 82 1.47 -0.29 1.10
N GLY A 83 2.52 -0.87 1.69
CA GLY A 83 3.53 -1.66 0.97
C GLY A 83 2.95 -2.87 0.25
N ALA A 84 2.04 -3.60 0.90
CA ALA A 84 1.34 -4.73 0.28
C ALA A 84 0.50 -4.29 -0.92
N GLY A 85 -0.18 -3.16 -0.82
CA GLY A 85 -0.91 -2.53 -1.93
C GLY A 85 -0.01 -2.15 -3.10
N CYS A 86 1.13 -1.54 -2.82
CA CYS A 86 2.16 -1.20 -3.82
C CYS A 86 2.69 -2.45 -4.56
N VAL A 87 3.04 -3.51 -3.82
CA VAL A 87 3.50 -4.77 -4.41
C VAL A 87 2.41 -5.41 -5.26
N ALA A 88 1.18 -5.46 -4.76
CA ALA A 88 0.07 -6.07 -5.47
C ALA A 88 -0.27 -5.31 -6.76
N ALA A 89 -0.35 -3.98 -6.70
CA ALA A 89 -0.57 -3.13 -7.87
C ALA A 89 0.54 -3.28 -8.90
N TYR A 90 1.80 -3.32 -8.47
CA TYR A 90 2.93 -3.50 -9.39
C TYR A 90 2.88 -4.86 -10.10
N LEU A 91 2.59 -5.95 -9.37
CA LEU A 91 2.46 -7.28 -9.95
C LEU A 91 1.29 -7.38 -10.94
N LEU A 92 0.17 -6.70 -10.68
CA LEU A 92 -0.94 -6.62 -11.63
C LEU A 92 -0.53 -5.89 -12.91
N VAL A 93 0.19 -4.76 -12.79
CA VAL A 93 0.71 -4.04 -13.95
C VAL A 93 1.69 -4.91 -14.76
N MET A 94 2.57 -5.67 -14.10
CA MET A 94 3.46 -6.62 -14.78
C MET A 94 2.69 -7.72 -15.52
N ASP A 95 1.61 -8.23 -14.94
CA ASP A 95 0.74 -9.22 -15.58
C ASP A 95 0.06 -8.65 -16.83
N VAL A 96 -0.46 -7.40 -16.76
CA VAL A 96 -1.10 -6.71 -17.89
C VAL A 96 -0.15 -6.52 -19.07
N ILE A 97 1.14 -6.24 -18.82
CA ILE A 97 2.15 -6.14 -19.87
C ILE A 97 2.76 -7.50 -20.26
N ASN A 98 2.17 -8.61 -19.83
CA ASN A 98 2.61 -9.99 -20.05
C ASN A 98 4.03 -10.29 -19.57
N LYS A 99 4.48 -9.61 -18.52
CA LYS A 99 5.81 -9.82 -17.91
C LYS A 99 5.72 -10.75 -16.72
N GLN A 100 5.85 -12.05 -16.98
CA GLN A 100 5.64 -13.09 -15.98
C GLN A 100 6.87 -13.36 -15.08
N GLU A 101 8.06 -12.94 -15.51
CA GLU A 101 9.31 -13.10 -14.76
C GLU A 101 9.96 -11.74 -14.55
N LEU A 102 10.35 -11.45 -13.31
CA LEU A 102 11.01 -10.20 -12.94
C LEU A 102 12.53 -10.38 -13.00
N SER A 103 13.17 -9.63 -13.88
CA SER A 103 14.62 -9.46 -13.89
C SER A 103 15.03 -8.32 -12.97
N ILE A 104 16.33 -8.05 -12.88
CA ILE A 104 16.87 -6.92 -12.11
C ILE A 104 16.26 -5.58 -12.56
N ALA A 105 15.94 -5.43 -13.85
CA ALA A 105 15.33 -4.21 -14.37
C ALA A 105 13.95 -3.94 -13.73
N GLU A 106 13.10 -4.95 -13.63
CA GLU A 106 11.77 -4.81 -13.01
C GLU A 106 11.87 -4.54 -11.51
N TYR A 107 12.80 -5.17 -10.79
CA TYR A 107 13.05 -4.82 -9.38
C TYR A 107 13.54 -3.38 -9.22
N ALA A 108 14.39 -2.89 -10.12
CA ALA A 108 14.82 -1.49 -10.12
C ALA A 108 13.66 -0.54 -10.45
N CYS A 109 12.78 -0.89 -11.40
CA CYS A 109 11.56 -0.13 -11.69
C CYS A 109 10.64 -0.05 -10.47
N PHE A 110 10.50 -1.12 -9.69
CA PHE A 110 9.73 -1.09 -8.45
C PHE A 110 10.37 -0.15 -7.42
N ALA A 111 11.70 -0.19 -7.26
CA ALA A 111 12.40 0.75 -6.37
C ALA A 111 12.19 2.21 -6.82
N ILE A 112 12.23 2.49 -8.13
CA ILE A 112 11.93 3.82 -8.68
C ILE A 112 10.48 4.22 -8.42
N PHE A 113 9.54 3.29 -8.60
CA PHE A 113 8.13 3.51 -8.28
C PHE A 113 7.95 3.89 -6.81
N CYS A 114 8.55 3.13 -5.88
CA CYS A 114 8.57 3.47 -4.45
C CYS A 114 9.30 4.77 -4.16
N ALA A 115 10.33 5.13 -4.94
CA ALA A 115 11.08 6.37 -4.74
C ALA A 115 10.31 7.63 -5.18
N PHE A 116 9.13 7.48 -5.80
CA PHE A 116 8.41 8.60 -6.38
C PHE A 116 7.99 9.60 -5.28
N PRO A 117 8.23 10.93 -5.46
CA PRO A 117 8.04 11.92 -4.39
C PRO A 117 6.63 11.93 -3.78
N THR A 118 5.61 11.60 -4.57
CA THR A 118 4.23 11.52 -4.11
C THR A 118 4.08 10.53 -2.95
N TRP A 119 4.79 9.40 -2.97
CA TRP A 119 4.69 8.40 -1.89
C TRP A 119 5.38 8.87 -0.63
N PHE A 120 6.55 9.51 -0.72
CA PHE A 120 7.24 10.09 0.43
C PHE A 120 6.39 11.15 1.14
N PHE A 121 5.68 11.99 0.37
CA PHE A 121 4.77 12.96 0.94
C PHE A 121 3.55 12.29 1.60
N ILE A 122 2.98 11.27 0.96
CA ILE A 122 1.78 10.59 1.46
C ILE A 122 2.03 9.83 2.75
N VAL A 123 3.20 9.22 2.93
CA VAL A 123 3.52 8.43 4.14
C VAL A 123 3.57 9.26 5.42
N GLU A 124 3.71 10.58 5.33
CA GLU A 124 3.57 11.48 6.49
C GLU A 124 2.14 11.48 7.08
N PHE A 125 1.15 11.05 6.31
CA PHE A 125 -0.26 11.01 6.74
C PHE A 125 -0.71 9.59 7.05
N TYR A 126 -0.34 9.06 8.23
CA TYR A 126 -0.59 7.66 8.61
C TYR A 126 -2.06 7.27 8.60
N SER A 127 -2.93 8.23 8.91
CA SER A 127 -4.38 8.05 8.83
C SER A 127 -4.89 7.68 7.43
N ASN A 128 -4.13 7.97 6.37
CA ASN A 128 -4.53 7.78 4.97
C ASN A 128 -3.82 6.62 4.26
N ILE A 129 -2.62 6.24 4.69
CA ILE A 129 -1.71 5.41 3.86
C ILE A 129 -2.26 4.00 3.60
N ALA A 130 -2.94 3.41 4.58
CA ALA A 130 -3.58 2.11 4.40
C ALA A 130 -4.71 2.17 3.35
N ALA A 131 -5.50 3.24 3.37
CA ALA A 131 -6.56 3.46 2.39
C ALA A 131 -6.00 3.67 0.98
N ILE A 132 -4.86 4.36 0.87
CA ILE A 132 -4.16 4.58 -0.39
C ILE A 132 -3.58 3.26 -0.92
N GLY A 133 -3.03 2.40 -0.07
CA GLY A 133 -2.54 1.07 -0.47
C GLY A 133 -3.64 0.21 -1.08
N VAL A 134 -4.81 0.16 -0.42
CA VAL A 134 -5.99 -0.56 -0.95
C VAL A 134 -6.49 0.09 -2.25
N GLY A 135 -6.51 1.43 -2.30
CA GLY A 135 -6.90 2.18 -3.50
C GLY A 135 -5.99 1.88 -4.69
N LEU A 136 -4.67 1.85 -4.49
CA LEU A 136 -3.68 1.51 -5.52
C LEU A 136 -3.92 0.12 -6.10
N PHE A 137 -4.12 -0.87 -5.23
CA PHE A 137 -4.47 -2.21 -5.66
C PHE A 137 -5.77 -2.21 -6.47
N ALA A 138 -6.83 -1.55 -5.99
CA ALA A 138 -8.12 -1.49 -6.66
C ALA A 138 -8.06 -0.78 -8.03
N THR A 139 -7.18 0.22 -8.21
CA THR A 139 -6.99 0.88 -9.50
C THR A 139 -6.23 0.04 -10.53
N ALA A 140 -5.44 -0.93 -10.07
CA ALA A 140 -4.64 -1.80 -10.93
C ALA A 140 -5.36 -3.10 -11.31
N LEU A 141 -6.53 -3.37 -10.71
CA LEU A 141 -7.41 -4.49 -11.02
C LEU A 141 -8.23 -4.23 -12.29
#